data_AF-A0A930TJS3-F1
#
_entry.id   AF-A0A930TJS3-F1
#
_cell.length_a   1.000
_cell.length_b   1.000
_cell.length_c   1.000
_cell.angle_alpha   90.00
_cell.angle_beta   90.00
_cell.angle_gamma   90.00
#
_symmetry.space_group_name_H-M   'P 1'
#
loop_
_entity.id
_entity.type
_entity.pdbx_description
1 polymer ?
#
loop_
_entity_poly.entity_id
_entity_poly.type
_entity_poly.pdbx_seq_one_letter_code
_entity_poly.pdbx_strand_id
1 'polypeptide(L)'
;MRNFPPQYNLQANDVLYFSHIPKTAGMTFRTIVEDQFHCHEVCPATLNAQVMKIPPEELQQYRLFRGHLGFINLPEMLPQKRVINVTVLREPVARVISHYDYILRMPGDPHYKYVKDMTLEEFAQKLTAGKVGKNIQTYHLAKAARFRLDSLSPDEILELAKASLDQFAFVGLVERFQDSLFLLSYIFGWRPILNSRKENAATVKKAKEAIPESTLEVIRENTQLDQVLYEHAKAIFDERFNQMQRDLLSKYGAEVALDQVGDPNPVLSTEQLVPLLDKHADQRYRELQIPPASTVVYDFCQPLRGSGWQRREYLELAEPAGQEPLSYRWIGPNTEATLELPVATDQDLYLEFRLICTEATLPEIVNSLTLAVNGQPLPFYKLHSDKGVQVLQARIPQAVLQSDRPFTRITFRVSRTIVLNSINPLNPDMRLVGLAFNVVQMFPLHLEGKRSIVAPLSESPPWRDAIAFLHRHARVEEPVVAPIVIKGKLPHQVYDYAAALEKGGFNWVAIHKGRVEAIDALFPHLFGQGLAPVYANEVFVILTRHRHVPKVSYWHPHVKPLYVDYVKRNVVRIGKSIRTAWLRATGAASSR
;
A
#
# COMPACT_ATOMS: atom_id res chain seq x y z
N MET A 1 11.35 -8.14 -27.09
CA MET A 1 9.95 -8.49 -27.15
C MET A 1 9.66 -9.47 -28.26
N ARG A 2 10.03 -9.26 -29.54
CA ARG A 2 9.76 -10.26 -30.60
C ARG A 2 10.32 -11.66 -30.29
N ASN A 3 11.53 -11.70 -29.75
CA ASN A 3 12.25 -12.94 -29.42
C ASN A 3 12.04 -13.38 -27.96
N PHE A 4 11.10 -12.77 -27.25
CA PHE A 4 10.73 -13.15 -25.88
C PHE A 4 9.37 -13.89 -25.90
N PRO A 5 9.12 -14.86 -25.00
CA PRO A 5 7.82 -15.50 -24.92
C PRO A 5 6.66 -14.50 -24.71
N PRO A 6 5.48 -14.69 -25.34
CA PRO A 6 4.32 -13.79 -25.15
C PRO A 6 3.84 -13.69 -23.70
N GLN A 7 4.04 -14.77 -22.93
CA GLN A 7 3.73 -14.87 -21.51
C GLN A 7 4.90 -15.54 -20.80
N TYR A 8 5.19 -15.14 -19.56
CA TYR A 8 6.37 -15.58 -18.82
C TYR A 8 6.12 -15.53 -17.30
N ASN A 9 6.29 -16.66 -16.63
CA ASN A 9 6.32 -16.70 -15.16
C ASN A 9 7.74 -16.45 -14.67
N LEU A 10 7.95 -15.37 -13.91
CA LEU A 10 9.25 -15.09 -13.29
C LEU A 10 9.65 -16.24 -12.36
N GLN A 11 10.81 -16.83 -12.63
CA GLN A 11 11.41 -17.89 -11.83
C GLN A 11 12.15 -17.31 -10.61
N ALA A 12 12.48 -18.16 -9.64
CA ALA A 12 13.19 -17.74 -8.43
C ALA A 12 14.54 -17.05 -8.74
N ASN A 13 15.27 -17.56 -9.73
CA ASN A 13 16.58 -17.03 -10.15
C ASN A 13 16.49 -15.92 -11.22
N ASP A 14 15.27 -15.51 -11.60
CA ASP A 14 15.10 -14.37 -12.49
C ASP A 14 15.24 -13.05 -11.71
N VAL A 15 15.84 -12.07 -12.37
CA VAL A 15 15.93 -10.67 -11.93
C VAL A 15 15.20 -9.82 -12.94
N LEU A 16 14.16 -9.12 -12.51
CA LEU A 16 13.55 -8.10 -13.34
C LEU A 16 14.40 -6.83 -13.26
N TYR A 17 14.89 -6.36 -14.40
CA TYR A 17 15.60 -5.11 -14.50
C TYR A 17 14.77 -4.09 -15.30
N PHE A 18 14.29 -3.07 -14.60
CA PHE A 18 13.71 -1.90 -15.25
C PHE A 18 14.83 -0.95 -15.70
N SER A 19 15.17 -1.03 -16.99
CA SER A 19 16.09 -0.11 -17.66
C SER A 19 15.43 1.25 -17.84
N HIS A 20 15.52 2.08 -16.80
CA HIS A 20 14.83 3.36 -16.72
C HIS A 20 15.58 4.45 -17.51
N ILE A 21 14.98 4.88 -18.62
CA ILE A 21 15.43 6.03 -19.39
C ILE A 21 14.77 7.31 -18.84
N PRO A 22 15.52 8.39 -18.57
CA PRO A 22 14.93 9.62 -18.05
C PRO A 22 13.73 10.12 -18.87
N LYS A 23 12.68 10.55 -18.15
CA LYS A 23 11.48 11.23 -18.69
C LYS A 23 10.53 10.34 -19.51
N THR A 24 10.56 9.03 -19.26
CA THR A 24 9.67 8.01 -19.86
C THR A 24 8.65 7.46 -18.85
N ALA A 25 8.08 8.35 -18.00
CA ALA A 25 7.18 7.97 -16.90
C ALA A 25 7.79 7.01 -15.85
N GLY A 26 9.13 6.91 -15.77
CA GLY A 26 9.78 5.90 -14.95
C GLY A 26 9.60 6.04 -13.43
N MET A 27 9.24 7.20 -12.90
CA MET A 27 8.88 7.32 -11.47
C MET A 27 7.60 6.54 -11.15
N THR A 28 6.57 6.69 -11.98
CA THR A 28 5.31 5.95 -11.85
C THR A 28 5.55 4.47 -12.11
N PHE A 29 6.20 4.12 -13.22
CA PHE A 29 6.46 2.72 -13.58
C PHE A 29 7.30 1.99 -12.54
N ARG A 30 8.30 2.66 -11.96
CA ARG A 30 9.10 2.14 -10.84
C ARG A 30 8.25 1.70 -9.67
N THR A 31 7.34 2.55 -9.21
CA THR A 31 6.46 2.19 -8.08
C THR A 31 5.52 1.04 -8.43
N ILE A 32 5.10 0.94 -9.69
CA ILE A 32 4.25 -0.15 -10.18
C ILE A 32 5.00 -1.49 -10.16
N VAL A 33 6.25 -1.53 -10.64
CA VAL A 33 7.04 -2.78 -10.60
C VAL A 33 7.46 -3.13 -9.18
N GLU A 34 7.76 -2.15 -8.32
CA GLU A 34 8.01 -2.41 -6.89
C GLU A 34 6.82 -3.06 -6.19
N ASP A 35 5.59 -2.70 -6.60
CA ASP A 35 4.37 -3.30 -6.08
C ASP A 35 4.27 -4.80 -6.44
N GLN A 36 5.09 -5.34 -7.35
CA GLN A 36 5.07 -6.76 -7.75
C GLN A 36 6.11 -7.63 -7.05
N PHE A 37 6.95 -7.06 -6.17
CA PHE A 37 8.02 -7.77 -5.47
C PHE A 37 7.89 -7.66 -3.96
N HIS A 38 8.44 -8.66 -3.26
CA HIS A 38 8.64 -8.54 -1.84
C HIS A 38 9.62 -7.38 -1.57
N CYS A 39 9.42 -6.60 -0.50
CA CYS A 39 10.24 -5.43 -0.21
C CYS A 39 11.74 -5.75 -0.12
N HIS A 40 12.10 -6.90 0.48
CA HIS A 40 13.49 -7.38 0.57
C HIS A 40 14.06 -7.93 -0.74
N GLU A 41 13.22 -8.16 -1.75
CA GLU A 41 13.68 -8.53 -3.10
C GLU A 41 13.99 -7.28 -3.95
N VAL A 42 13.66 -6.08 -3.47
CA VAL A 42 13.91 -4.82 -4.19
C VAL A 42 15.29 -4.28 -3.82
N CYS A 43 16.17 -4.13 -4.81
CA CYS A 43 17.45 -3.48 -4.60
C CYS A 43 17.23 -2.02 -4.17
N PRO A 44 17.79 -1.56 -3.04
CA PRO A 44 17.59 -0.20 -2.55
C PRO A 44 18.32 0.83 -3.43
N ALA A 45 19.36 0.40 -4.16
CA ALA A 45 20.13 1.25 -5.04
C ALA A 45 19.40 1.58 -6.35
N THR A 46 19.50 2.85 -6.74
CA THR A 46 18.75 3.46 -7.84
C THR A 46 19.65 4.14 -8.87
N LEU A 47 20.93 4.29 -8.50
CA LEU A 47 22.01 4.93 -9.23
C LEU A 47 23.25 4.02 -9.20
N ASN A 48 24.09 4.10 -10.23
CA ASN A 48 25.30 3.28 -10.34
C ASN A 48 26.20 3.36 -9.09
N ALA A 49 26.44 4.58 -8.59
CA ALA A 49 27.29 4.79 -7.41
C ALA A 49 26.73 4.20 -6.11
N GLN A 50 25.42 3.95 -6.04
CA GLN A 50 24.80 3.26 -4.91
C GLN A 50 24.99 1.75 -5.04
N VAL A 51 24.80 1.20 -6.24
CA VAL A 51 25.00 -0.24 -6.49
C VAL A 51 26.43 -0.65 -6.17
N MET A 52 27.43 0.15 -6.58
CA MET A 52 28.84 -0.13 -6.31
C MET A 52 29.24 -0.12 -4.82
N LYS A 53 28.37 0.39 -3.93
CA LYS A 53 28.58 0.36 -2.47
C LYS A 53 28.00 -0.88 -1.80
N ILE A 54 27.15 -1.63 -2.51
CA ILE A 54 26.54 -2.84 -2.00
C ILE A 54 27.49 -4.02 -2.26
N PRO A 55 27.80 -4.85 -1.26
CA PRO A 55 28.64 -6.03 -1.46
C PRO A 55 28.07 -6.99 -2.52
N PRO A 56 28.90 -7.62 -3.37
CA PRO A 56 28.43 -8.51 -4.43
C PRO A 56 27.53 -9.67 -3.95
N GLU A 57 27.82 -10.21 -2.78
CA GLU A 57 27.02 -11.26 -2.14
C GLU A 57 25.62 -10.77 -1.75
N GLU A 58 25.51 -9.53 -1.28
CA GLU A 58 24.24 -8.91 -0.93
C GLU A 58 23.43 -8.61 -2.22
N LEU A 59 24.08 -8.19 -3.31
CA LEU A 59 23.40 -7.98 -4.59
C LEU A 59 22.68 -9.24 -5.11
N GLN A 60 23.17 -10.44 -4.77
CA GLN A 60 22.53 -11.70 -5.15
C GLN A 60 21.20 -11.94 -4.42
N GLN A 61 20.82 -11.19 -3.39
CA GLN A 61 19.52 -11.40 -2.73
C GLN A 61 18.36 -10.72 -3.50
N TYR A 62 18.66 -9.65 -4.24
CA TYR A 62 17.64 -8.85 -4.91
C TYR A 62 17.16 -9.48 -6.21
N ARG A 63 15.86 -9.34 -6.50
CA ARG A 63 15.20 -9.78 -7.74
C ARG A 63 14.61 -8.64 -8.56
N LEU A 64 14.59 -7.42 -8.03
CA LEU A 64 14.21 -6.22 -8.77
C LEU A 64 15.32 -5.18 -8.72
N PHE A 65 15.79 -4.78 -9.90
CA PHE A 65 16.68 -3.63 -10.10
C PHE A 65 15.94 -2.57 -10.91
N ARG A 66 16.03 -1.31 -10.47
CA ARG A 66 15.36 -0.19 -11.15
C ARG A 66 16.16 1.10 -11.01
N GLY A 67 16.05 1.98 -12.00
CA GLY A 67 16.68 3.30 -11.97
C GLY A 67 17.74 3.50 -13.04
N HIS A 68 18.56 4.53 -12.88
CA HIS A 68 19.52 4.97 -13.90
C HIS A 68 20.82 4.16 -13.83
N LEU A 69 20.67 2.87 -14.12
CA LEU A 69 21.73 1.86 -14.02
C LEU A 69 22.46 1.61 -15.36
N GLY A 70 22.31 2.50 -16.35
CA GLY A 70 22.89 2.35 -17.69
C GLY A 70 24.43 2.40 -17.77
N PHE A 71 25.14 2.41 -16.63
CA PHE A 71 26.60 2.35 -16.54
C PHE A 71 27.10 1.20 -15.66
N ILE A 72 26.25 0.19 -15.37
CA ILE A 72 26.68 -1.07 -14.77
C ILE A 72 26.30 -2.25 -15.67
N ASN A 73 27.13 -3.30 -15.67
CA ASN A 73 26.87 -4.55 -16.38
C ASN A 73 26.21 -5.55 -15.43
N LEU A 74 24.89 -5.42 -15.22
CA LEU A 74 24.15 -6.28 -14.28
C LEU A 74 24.34 -7.79 -14.51
N PRO A 75 24.31 -8.32 -15.76
CA PRO A 75 24.59 -9.74 -16.00
C PRO A 75 25.95 -10.21 -15.47
N GLU A 76 27.00 -9.38 -15.58
CA GLU A 76 28.32 -9.70 -15.06
C GLU A 76 28.36 -9.63 -13.52
N MET A 77 27.61 -8.72 -12.92
CA MET A 77 27.50 -8.59 -11.45
C MET A 77 26.62 -9.68 -10.82
N LEU A 78 25.73 -10.30 -11.60
CA LEU A 78 24.76 -11.30 -11.14
C LEU A 78 24.89 -12.60 -11.95
N PRO A 79 26.07 -13.26 -11.96
CA PRO A 79 26.36 -14.38 -12.87
C PRO A 79 25.48 -15.61 -12.64
N GLN A 80 24.85 -15.72 -11.46
CA GLN A 80 23.95 -16.81 -11.10
C GLN A 80 22.48 -16.53 -11.44
N LYS A 81 22.18 -15.33 -11.96
CA LYS A 81 20.82 -14.88 -12.20
C LYS A 81 20.56 -14.59 -13.67
N ARG A 82 19.32 -14.82 -14.08
CA ARG A 82 18.84 -14.46 -15.41
C ARG A 82 18.24 -13.07 -15.37
N VAL A 83 18.83 -12.12 -16.09
CA VAL A 83 18.32 -10.74 -16.17
C VAL A 83 17.19 -10.64 -17.21
N ILE A 84 16.00 -10.29 -16.75
CA ILE A 84 14.79 -10.07 -17.53
C ILE A 84 14.59 -8.55 -17.69
N ASN A 85 14.88 -8.03 -18.88
CA ASN A 85 14.86 -6.60 -19.15
C ASN A 85 13.45 -6.09 -19.48
N VAL A 86 13.07 -4.99 -18.85
CA VAL A 86 11.85 -4.23 -19.16
C VAL A 86 12.17 -2.75 -19.29
N THR A 87 11.45 -2.03 -20.15
CA THR A 87 11.62 -0.58 -20.31
C THR A 87 10.32 0.10 -20.74
N VAL A 88 10.31 1.43 -20.70
CA VAL A 88 9.25 2.28 -21.23
C VAL A 88 9.91 3.36 -22.07
N LEU A 89 9.38 3.59 -23.27
CA LEU A 89 9.82 4.62 -24.21
C LEU A 89 8.78 5.72 -24.33
N ARG A 90 9.22 6.83 -24.90
CA ARG A 90 8.39 8.00 -25.16
C ARG A 90 8.74 8.58 -26.53
N GLU A 91 7.76 9.22 -27.17
CA GLU A 91 7.98 9.98 -28.39
C GLU A 91 9.16 10.96 -28.19
N PRO A 92 10.20 10.93 -29.04
CA PRO A 92 11.48 11.58 -28.76
C PRO A 92 11.37 13.09 -28.52
N VAL A 93 10.54 13.79 -29.30
CA VAL A 93 10.33 15.24 -29.16
C VAL A 93 9.63 15.53 -27.83
N ALA A 94 8.54 14.82 -27.51
CA ALA A 94 7.84 14.96 -26.24
C ALA A 94 8.73 14.65 -25.03
N ARG A 95 9.68 13.72 -25.16
CA ARG A 95 10.66 13.40 -24.13
C ARG A 95 11.63 14.57 -23.87
N VAL A 96 12.14 15.21 -24.92
CA VAL A 96 13.05 16.38 -24.80
C VAL A 96 12.34 17.54 -24.10
N ILE A 97 11.13 17.90 -24.55
CA ILE A 97 10.31 18.95 -23.94
C ILE A 97 10.09 18.66 -22.45
N SER A 98 9.69 17.41 -22.14
CA SER A 98 9.46 17.02 -20.75
C SER A 98 10.71 17.05 -19.88
N HIS A 99 11.91 16.90 -20.46
CA HIS A 99 13.17 17.01 -19.73
C HIS A 99 13.44 18.47 -19.37
N TYR A 100 13.34 19.35 -20.35
CA TYR A 100 13.48 20.79 -20.18
C TYR A 100 12.54 21.33 -19.09
N ASP A 101 11.23 21.06 -19.21
CA ASP A 101 10.22 21.49 -18.24
C ASP A 101 10.44 20.93 -16.83
N TYR A 102 11.04 19.74 -16.74
CA TYR A 102 11.34 19.16 -15.44
C TYR A 102 12.51 19.87 -14.77
N ILE A 103 13.59 20.14 -15.51
CA ILE A 103 14.75 20.86 -14.98
C ILE A 103 14.28 22.22 -14.46
N LEU A 104 13.51 22.98 -15.24
CA LEU A 104 12.99 24.30 -14.86
C LEU A 104 12.11 24.30 -13.60
N ARG A 105 11.37 23.21 -13.34
CA ARG A 105 10.52 23.10 -12.14
C ARG A 105 11.28 22.66 -10.89
N MET A 106 12.53 22.24 -11.04
CA MET A 106 13.33 21.67 -9.95
C MET A 106 14.60 22.51 -9.73
N PRO A 107 14.53 23.61 -8.96
CA PRO A 107 15.71 24.45 -8.67
C PRO A 107 16.89 23.70 -8.05
N GLY A 108 16.64 22.55 -7.41
CA GLY A 108 17.67 21.67 -6.85
C GLY A 108 18.30 20.69 -7.85
N ASP A 109 17.84 20.65 -9.11
CA ASP A 109 18.44 19.81 -10.15
C ASP A 109 19.85 20.32 -10.51
N PRO A 110 20.87 19.45 -10.64
CA PRO A 110 22.23 19.85 -11.00
C PRO A 110 22.32 20.65 -12.31
N HIS A 111 21.38 20.44 -13.23
CA HIS A 111 21.33 21.12 -14.51
C HIS A 111 20.57 22.46 -14.47
N TYR A 112 19.82 22.75 -13.40
CA TYR A 112 18.95 23.93 -13.32
C TYR A 112 19.69 25.23 -13.58
N LYS A 113 20.83 25.44 -12.91
CA LYS A 113 21.63 26.68 -13.05
C LYS A 113 22.08 26.96 -14.49
N TYR A 114 22.25 25.91 -15.29
CA TYR A 114 22.69 26.02 -16.67
C TYR A 114 21.51 26.17 -17.64
N VAL A 115 20.31 25.71 -17.28
CA VAL A 115 19.14 25.66 -18.17
C VAL A 115 18.12 26.76 -17.88
N LYS A 116 18.07 27.31 -16.66
CA LYS A 116 17.01 28.23 -16.20
C LYS A 116 16.80 29.48 -17.05
N ASP A 117 17.85 29.96 -17.71
CA ASP A 117 17.82 31.17 -18.55
C ASP A 117 17.86 30.83 -20.06
N MET A 118 17.84 29.54 -20.42
CA MET A 118 17.81 29.09 -21.81
C MET A 118 16.36 29.00 -22.29
N THR A 119 16.17 29.24 -23.58
CA THR A 119 14.98 28.79 -24.31
C THR A 119 15.03 27.28 -24.59
N LEU A 120 13.88 26.70 -24.95
CA LEU A 120 13.81 25.30 -25.37
C LEU A 120 14.67 25.02 -26.62
N GLU A 121 14.74 25.97 -27.56
CA GLU A 121 15.55 25.84 -28.77
C GLU A 121 17.04 25.82 -28.45
N GLU A 122 17.51 26.76 -27.62
CA GLU A 122 18.89 26.78 -27.15
C GLU A 122 19.24 25.50 -26.39
N PHE A 123 18.32 25.00 -25.55
CA PHE A 123 18.49 23.72 -24.85
C PHE A 123 18.63 22.55 -25.82
N ALA A 124 17.85 22.52 -26.91
CA ALA A 124 17.93 21.49 -27.94
C ALA A 124 19.23 21.58 -28.77
N GLN A 125 19.72 22.79 -29.03
CA GLN A 125 20.95 23.05 -29.80
C GLN A 125 22.24 22.79 -29.00
N LYS A 126 22.24 23.06 -27.69
CA LYS A 126 23.47 22.99 -26.88
C LYS A 126 23.97 21.55 -26.72
N LEU A 127 24.96 21.22 -27.55
CA LEU A 127 25.69 19.95 -27.60
C LEU A 127 26.48 19.56 -26.34
N THR A 128 26.62 20.44 -25.34
CA THR A 128 27.56 20.28 -24.20
C THR A 128 27.04 19.49 -23.00
N ALA A 129 26.01 18.65 -23.15
CA ALA A 129 25.74 17.63 -22.15
C ALA A 129 25.64 16.28 -22.85
N GLY A 130 26.79 15.59 -22.97
CA GLY A 130 26.92 14.18 -23.37
C GLY A 130 26.19 13.18 -22.46
N LYS A 131 25.11 13.61 -21.78
CA LYS A 131 24.23 12.85 -20.90
C LYS A 131 22.73 13.26 -21.02
N VAL A 132 22.32 14.25 -21.83
CA VAL A 132 20.97 14.86 -21.71
C VAL A 132 20.14 14.99 -23.00
N GLY A 133 20.75 15.19 -24.18
CA GLY A 133 20.03 15.67 -25.36
C GLY A 133 19.74 14.66 -26.48
N LYS A 134 20.79 14.19 -27.15
CA LYS A 134 20.67 13.52 -28.47
C LYS A 134 20.52 12.01 -28.37
N ASN A 135 19.53 11.47 -29.06
CA ASN A 135 19.30 10.03 -29.25
C ASN A 135 19.44 9.18 -27.97
N ILE A 136 19.03 9.73 -26.81
CA ILE A 136 19.33 9.14 -25.50
C ILE A 136 18.70 7.75 -25.33
N GLN A 137 17.52 7.51 -25.92
CA GLN A 137 16.84 6.22 -25.80
C GLN A 137 17.65 5.15 -26.54
N THR A 138 18.16 5.48 -27.73
CA THR A 138 19.02 4.63 -28.55
C THR A 138 20.29 4.23 -27.83
N TYR A 139 21.06 5.20 -27.34
CA TYR A 139 22.30 4.91 -26.61
C TYR A 139 22.06 4.11 -25.33
N HIS A 140 20.98 4.38 -24.60
CA HIS A 140 20.68 3.67 -23.36
C HIS A 140 20.29 2.20 -23.61
N LEU A 141 19.55 1.93 -24.69
CA LEU A 141 19.13 0.58 -25.04
C LEU A 141 20.23 -0.23 -25.74
N ALA A 142 21.09 0.42 -26.53
CA ALA A 142 22.28 -0.23 -27.08
C ALA A 142 23.19 -0.75 -25.96
N LYS A 143 23.33 0.01 -24.86
CA LYS A 143 24.10 -0.42 -23.67
C LYS A 143 23.55 -1.67 -22.98
N ALA A 144 22.26 -1.97 -23.14
CA ALA A 144 21.67 -3.20 -22.61
C ALA A 144 22.15 -4.46 -23.36
N ALA A 145 22.49 -4.34 -24.65
CA ALA A 145 23.10 -5.42 -25.43
C ALA A 145 24.63 -5.41 -25.32
N ARG A 146 25.25 -4.23 -25.35
CA ARG A 146 26.70 -4.08 -25.33
C ARG A 146 27.13 -2.87 -24.51
N PHE A 147 27.81 -3.11 -23.40
CA PHE A 147 28.17 -2.08 -22.44
C PHE A 147 29.08 -0.96 -23.01
N ARG A 148 30.08 -1.31 -23.82
CA ARG A 148 31.02 -0.37 -24.45
C ARG A 148 30.64 -0.10 -25.90
N LEU A 149 30.32 1.16 -26.20
CA LEU A 149 29.84 1.61 -27.52
C LEU A 149 30.86 2.47 -28.28
N ASP A 150 32.01 2.78 -27.69
CA ASP A 150 32.95 3.82 -28.17
C ASP A 150 33.53 3.55 -29.57
N SER A 151 33.47 2.29 -30.01
CA SER A 151 33.99 1.84 -31.31
C SER A 151 32.93 1.73 -32.41
N LEU A 152 31.69 2.16 -32.15
CA LEU A 152 30.55 1.92 -33.03
C LEU A 152 30.03 3.20 -33.68
N SER A 153 29.60 3.08 -34.93
CA SER A 153 28.90 4.13 -35.65
C SER A 153 27.49 4.34 -35.07
N PRO A 154 26.86 5.51 -35.31
CA PRO A 154 25.49 5.76 -34.89
C PRO A 154 24.47 4.72 -35.42
N ASP A 155 24.66 4.25 -36.65
CA ASP A 155 23.79 3.22 -37.26
C ASP A 155 23.98 1.85 -36.60
N GLU A 156 25.22 1.46 -36.31
CA GLU A 156 25.51 0.22 -35.57
C GLU A 156 24.89 0.26 -34.17
N ILE A 157 24.93 1.42 -33.51
CA ILE A 157 24.31 1.64 -32.20
C ILE A 157 22.78 1.53 -32.28
N LEU A 158 22.17 2.09 -33.34
CA LEU A 158 20.73 1.97 -33.57
C LEU A 158 20.31 0.51 -33.78
N GLU A 159 21.05 -0.25 -34.59
CA GLU A 159 20.76 -1.67 -34.82
C GLU A 159 20.93 -2.50 -33.55
N LEU A 160 21.95 -2.21 -32.72
CA LEU A 160 22.07 -2.82 -31.39
C LEU A 160 20.88 -2.47 -30.49
N ALA A 161 20.42 -1.23 -30.49
CA ALA A 161 19.27 -0.81 -29.69
C ALA A 161 17.97 -1.52 -30.13
N LYS A 162 17.74 -1.69 -31.44
CA LYS A 162 16.61 -2.47 -31.97
C LYS A 162 16.71 -3.94 -31.56
N ALA A 163 17.89 -4.55 -31.71
CA ALA A 163 18.13 -5.93 -31.30
C ALA A 163 17.90 -6.14 -29.79
N SER A 164 18.33 -5.18 -28.95
CA SER A 164 18.00 -5.16 -27.51
C SER A 164 16.48 -5.19 -27.31
N LEU A 165 15.73 -4.28 -27.94
CA LEU A 165 14.28 -4.22 -27.81
C LEU A 165 13.61 -5.52 -28.25
N ASP A 166 14.14 -6.23 -29.25
CA ASP A 166 13.63 -7.52 -29.69
C ASP A 166 13.86 -8.64 -28.67
N GLN A 167 14.82 -8.52 -27.76
CA GLN A 167 15.08 -9.47 -26.66
C GLN A 167 14.38 -9.13 -25.34
N PHE A 168 13.97 -7.87 -25.12
CA PHE A 168 13.34 -7.46 -23.86
C PHE A 168 12.06 -8.22 -23.56
N ALA A 169 11.76 -8.48 -22.29
CA ALA A 169 10.48 -9.06 -21.92
C ALA A 169 9.32 -8.09 -22.17
N PHE A 170 9.56 -6.80 -21.95
CA PHE A 170 8.55 -5.76 -22.09
C PHE A 170 9.14 -4.42 -22.53
N VAL A 171 8.41 -3.74 -23.41
CA VAL A 171 8.68 -2.39 -23.93
C VAL A 171 7.35 -1.64 -23.95
N GLY A 172 7.16 -0.72 -23.00
CA GLY A 172 5.96 0.11 -22.92
C GLY A 172 6.12 1.44 -23.64
N LEU A 173 5.00 2.13 -23.86
CA LEU A 173 4.95 3.48 -24.45
C LEU A 173 4.22 4.43 -23.50
N VAL A 174 4.79 5.62 -23.25
CA VAL A 174 4.15 6.64 -22.39
C VAL A 174 2.81 7.11 -22.98
N GLU A 175 2.73 7.19 -24.30
CA GLU A 175 1.56 7.64 -25.06
C GLU A 175 0.39 6.66 -24.94
N ARG A 176 0.69 5.38 -24.70
CA ARG A 176 -0.27 4.29 -24.47
C ARG A 176 -0.03 3.65 -23.10
N PHE A 177 0.17 4.47 -22.06
CA PHE A 177 0.65 3.97 -20.77
C PHE A 177 -0.30 2.95 -20.12
N GLN A 178 -1.62 3.17 -20.16
CA GLN A 178 -2.58 2.20 -19.61
C GLN A 178 -2.50 0.85 -20.34
N ASP A 179 -2.50 0.87 -21.67
CA ASP A 179 -2.34 -0.33 -22.51
C ASP A 179 -1.00 -1.03 -22.22
N SER A 180 0.05 -0.26 -21.96
CA SER A 180 1.37 -0.76 -21.60
C SER A 180 1.33 -1.52 -20.26
N LEU A 181 0.59 -1.02 -19.27
CA LEU A 181 0.41 -1.71 -17.99
C LEU A 181 -0.41 -3.00 -18.13
N PHE A 182 -1.40 -3.00 -19.03
CA PHE A 182 -2.16 -4.21 -19.35
C PHE A 182 -1.31 -5.27 -20.06
N LEU A 183 -0.50 -4.87 -21.03
CA LEU A 183 0.43 -5.78 -21.69
C LEU A 183 1.45 -6.36 -20.70
N LEU A 184 1.98 -5.53 -19.79
CA LEU A 184 2.85 -5.97 -18.71
C LEU A 184 2.17 -7.01 -17.80
N SER A 185 0.91 -6.74 -17.42
CA SER A 185 0.09 -7.64 -16.59
C SER A 185 -0.13 -8.99 -17.28
N TYR A 186 -0.47 -8.96 -18.58
CA TYR A 186 -0.64 -10.17 -19.38
C TYR A 186 0.64 -11.00 -19.48
N ILE A 187 1.79 -10.36 -19.79
CA ILE A 187 3.08 -11.03 -19.95
C ILE A 187 3.44 -11.76 -18.67
N PHE A 188 3.37 -11.10 -17.50
CA PHE A 188 3.81 -11.70 -16.24
C PHE A 188 2.71 -12.42 -15.45
N GLY A 189 1.48 -12.48 -15.98
CA GLY A 189 0.32 -13.03 -15.27
C GLY A 189 -0.06 -12.25 -14.01
N TRP A 190 0.28 -10.96 -13.95
CA TRP A 190 -0.08 -10.10 -12.83
C TRP A 190 -1.54 -9.64 -12.93
N ARG A 191 -2.09 -9.19 -11.80
CA ARG A 191 -3.39 -8.53 -11.77
C ARG A 191 -3.42 -7.31 -12.70
N PRO A 192 -4.58 -6.96 -13.29
CA PRO A 192 -4.68 -5.78 -14.14
C PRO A 192 -4.26 -4.52 -13.38
N ILE A 193 -3.15 -3.92 -13.81
CA ILE A 193 -2.64 -2.68 -13.22
C ILE A 193 -3.37 -1.49 -13.85
N LEU A 194 -4.14 -0.77 -13.03
CA LEU A 194 -4.82 0.46 -13.42
C LEU A 194 -3.97 1.68 -13.07
N ASN A 195 -3.85 2.60 -14.03
CA ASN A 195 -3.18 3.88 -13.84
C ASN A 195 -4.07 4.86 -13.05
N SER A 196 -4.24 4.59 -11.76
CA SER A 196 -4.95 5.48 -10.82
C SER A 196 -4.10 6.69 -10.42
N ARG A 197 -2.79 6.65 -10.66
CA ARG A 197 -1.81 7.69 -10.29
C ARG A 197 -1.61 8.66 -11.47
N LYS A 198 -2.66 9.38 -11.88
CA LYS A 198 -2.56 10.49 -12.85
C LYS A 198 -1.90 11.72 -12.21
N GLU A 199 -0.68 11.58 -11.73
CA GLU A 199 -0.02 12.66 -10.98
C GLU A 199 0.42 13.85 -11.87
N ASN A 200 0.42 13.77 -13.22
CA ASN A 200 1.00 14.84 -14.07
C ASN A 200 0.46 14.98 -15.51
N ALA A 201 -0.70 14.41 -15.89
CA ALA A 201 -1.05 14.25 -17.32
C ALA A 201 -1.64 15.49 -18.03
N ALA A 202 -2.39 16.36 -17.33
CA ALA A 202 -3.20 17.40 -17.99
C ALA A 202 -2.41 18.65 -18.45
N THR A 203 -1.24 18.91 -17.87
CA THR A 203 -0.48 20.17 -18.09
C THR A 203 0.36 20.16 -19.38
N VAL A 204 0.66 18.99 -19.95
CA VAL A 204 1.68 18.87 -21.03
C VAL A 204 1.10 19.10 -22.43
N LYS A 205 -0.16 18.74 -22.70
CA LYS A 205 -0.71 18.77 -24.08
C LYS A 205 -0.88 20.20 -24.62
N LYS A 206 -1.34 21.13 -23.78
CA LYS A 206 -1.47 22.57 -24.14
C LYS A 206 -0.11 23.26 -24.37
N ALA A 207 0.99 22.71 -23.86
CA ALA A 207 2.32 23.30 -24.00
C ALA A 207 2.96 23.00 -25.37
N LYS A 208 2.69 21.84 -25.98
CA LYS A 208 3.33 21.42 -27.24
C LYS A 208 2.84 22.23 -28.45
N GLU A 209 1.56 22.59 -28.48
CA GLU A 209 0.94 23.39 -29.57
C GLU A 209 1.43 24.84 -29.59
N ALA A 210 2.05 25.32 -28.51
CA ALA A 210 2.60 26.68 -28.41
C ALA A 210 4.10 26.76 -28.80
N ILE A 211 4.75 25.63 -29.11
CA ILE A 211 6.18 25.60 -29.46
C ILE A 211 6.35 25.91 -30.95
N PRO A 212 7.24 26.84 -31.34
CA PRO A 212 7.52 27.14 -32.75
C PRO A 212 7.98 25.91 -33.54
N GLU A 213 7.54 25.80 -34.79
CA GLU A 213 7.91 24.65 -35.65
C GLU A 213 9.42 24.57 -35.89
N SER A 214 10.10 25.71 -36.03
CA SER A 214 11.57 25.78 -36.14
C SER A 214 12.27 25.12 -34.95
N THR A 215 11.76 25.33 -33.73
CA THR A 215 12.27 24.68 -32.52
C THR A 215 12.00 23.18 -32.54
N LEU A 216 10.83 22.74 -33.04
CA LEU A 216 10.52 21.31 -33.17
C LEU A 216 11.41 20.61 -34.19
N GLU A 217 11.73 21.26 -35.31
CA GLU A 217 12.67 20.75 -36.33
C GLU A 217 14.06 20.52 -35.74
N VAL A 218 14.59 21.49 -34.99
CA VAL A 218 15.87 21.35 -34.28
C VAL A 218 15.85 20.13 -33.33
N ILE A 219 14.75 19.91 -32.61
CA ILE A 219 14.64 18.75 -31.72
C ILE A 219 14.62 17.44 -32.54
N ARG A 220 13.86 17.39 -33.65
CA ARG A 220 13.79 16.20 -34.53
C ARG A 220 15.15 15.85 -35.12
N GLU A 221 15.89 16.83 -35.63
CA GLU A 221 17.25 16.64 -36.14
C GLU A 221 18.19 16.02 -35.10
N ASN A 222 18.03 16.43 -33.84
CA ASN A 222 18.84 15.93 -32.73
C ASN A 222 18.36 14.59 -32.15
N THR A 223 17.24 14.07 -32.62
CA THR A 223 16.60 12.83 -32.12
C THR A 223 16.25 11.82 -33.22
N GLN A 224 16.88 11.92 -34.40
CA GLN A 224 16.58 11.06 -35.56
C GLN A 224 16.69 9.56 -35.27
N LEU A 225 17.71 9.11 -34.54
CA LEU A 225 17.86 7.68 -34.21
C LEU A 225 16.82 7.23 -33.19
N ASP A 226 16.51 8.08 -32.21
CA ASP A 226 15.44 7.83 -31.25
C ASP A 226 14.08 7.72 -31.96
N GLN A 227 13.85 8.49 -33.03
CA GLN A 227 12.63 8.40 -33.81
C GLN A 227 12.52 7.06 -34.52
N VAL A 228 13.59 6.61 -35.20
CA VAL A 228 13.59 5.30 -35.86
C VAL A 228 13.41 4.17 -34.84
N LEU A 229 14.08 4.26 -33.69
CA LEU A 229 13.93 3.29 -32.61
C LEU A 229 12.51 3.28 -32.03
N TYR A 230 11.91 4.45 -31.85
CA TYR A 230 10.56 4.58 -31.31
C TYR A 230 9.51 3.97 -32.25
N GLU A 231 9.62 4.17 -33.56
CA GLU A 231 8.72 3.51 -34.53
C GLU A 231 8.91 1.99 -34.52
N HIS A 232 10.14 1.49 -34.39
CA HIS A 232 10.40 0.05 -34.20
C HIS A 232 9.74 -0.48 -32.93
N ALA A 233 9.88 0.23 -31.81
CA ALA A 233 9.26 -0.14 -30.53
C ALA A 233 7.73 -0.14 -30.62
N LYS A 234 7.14 0.86 -31.29
CA LYS A 234 5.70 0.98 -31.50
C LYS A 234 5.16 -0.19 -32.32
N ALA A 235 5.84 -0.57 -33.40
CA ALA A 235 5.46 -1.73 -34.19
C ALA A 235 5.46 -3.04 -33.36
N ILE A 236 6.49 -3.25 -32.53
CA ILE A 236 6.55 -4.39 -31.61
C ILE A 236 5.42 -4.34 -30.58
N PHE A 237 5.16 -3.16 -30.03
CA PHE A 237 4.10 -2.97 -29.04
C PHE A 237 2.72 -3.30 -29.62
N ASP A 238 2.39 -2.74 -30.79
CA ASP A 238 1.10 -2.95 -31.44
C ASP A 238 0.88 -4.42 -31.78
N GLU A 239 1.90 -5.11 -32.30
CA GLU A 239 1.87 -6.55 -32.56
C GLU A 239 1.53 -7.35 -31.29
N ARG A 240 2.24 -7.06 -30.19
CA ARG A 240 2.11 -7.78 -28.91
C ARG A 240 0.82 -7.46 -28.18
N PHE A 241 0.37 -6.22 -28.23
CA PHE A 241 -0.90 -5.80 -27.66
C PHE A 241 -2.07 -6.43 -28.41
N ASN A 242 -2.05 -6.45 -29.74
CA ASN A 242 -3.08 -7.11 -30.54
C ASN A 242 -3.09 -8.63 -30.33
N GLN A 243 -1.91 -9.25 -30.17
CA GLN A 243 -1.81 -10.65 -29.79
C GLN A 243 -2.47 -10.93 -28.43
N MET A 244 -2.20 -10.10 -27.42
CA MET A 244 -2.84 -10.19 -26.10
C MET A 244 -4.36 -10.09 -26.20
N GLN A 245 -4.89 -9.09 -26.92
CA GLN A 245 -6.34 -8.89 -27.04
C GLN A 245 -7.03 -10.13 -27.63
N ARG A 246 -6.47 -10.71 -28.70
CA ARG A 246 -6.98 -11.94 -29.31
C ARG A 246 -6.91 -13.14 -28.37
N ASP A 247 -5.79 -13.33 -27.67
CA ASP A 247 -5.61 -14.45 -26.75
C ASP A 247 -6.61 -14.37 -25.59
N LEU A 248 -6.75 -13.19 -24.98
CA LEU A 248 -7.68 -12.95 -23.88
C LEU A 248 -9.13 -13.14 -24.30
N LEU A 249 -9.53 -12.59 -25.45
CA LEU A 249 -10.89 -12.71 -25.96
C LEU A 249 -11.24 -14.15 -26.33
N SER A 250 -10.30 -14.87 -26.96
CA SER A 250 -10.48 -16.28 -27.30
C SER A 250 -10.67 -17.16 -26.06
N LYS A 251 -9.89 -16.92 -25.00
CA LYS A 251 -9.92 -17.72 -23.78
C LYS A 251 -11.09 -17.39 -22.86
N TYR A 252 -11.38 -16.11 -22.66
CA TYR A 252 -12.28 -15.65 -21.59
C TYR A 252 -13.47 -14.84 -22.09
N GLY A 253 -13.51 -14.46 -23.37
CA GLY A 253 -14.54 -13.57 -23.93
C GLY A 253 -15.97 -14.08 -23.76
N ALA A 254 -16.18 -15.39 -23.90
CA ALA A 254 -17.48 -16.00 -23.67
C ALA A 254 -17.92 -15.91 -22.19
N GLU A 255 -16.99 -16.07 -21.24
CA GLU A 255 -17.27 -15.99 -19.79
C GLU A 255 -17.63 -14.57 -19.35
N VAL A 256 -17.13 -13.55 -20.04
CA VAL A 256 -17.41 -12.13 -19.76
C VAL A 256 -18.47 -11.53 -20.69
N ALA A 257 -19.16 -12.36 -21.48
CA ALA A 257 -20.24 -11.98 -22.39
C ALA A 257 -19.88 -10.83 -23.35
N LEU A 258 -18.71 -10.91 -24.00
CA LEU A 258 -18.31 -9.93 -25.00
C LEU A 258 -18.81 -10.33 -26.40
N ASP A 259 -19.47 -9.40 -27.10
CA ASP A 259 -20.00 -9.63 -28.45
C ASP A 259 -18.90 -9.82 -29.51
N GLN A 260 -17.67 -9.38 -29.22
CA GLN A 260 -16.53 -9.48 -30.15
C GLN A 260 -15.93 -10.88 -30.25
N VAL A 261 -16.44 -11.89 -29.54
CA VAL A 261 -15.89 -13.26 -29.57
C VAL A 261 -15.88 -13.81 -31.01
N GLY A 262 -14.70 -14.21 -31.48
CA GLY A 262 -14.48 -14.69 -32.85
C GLY A 262 -13.97 -13.62 -33.83
N ASP A 263 -13.90 -12.34 -33.43
CA ASP A 263 -13.27 -11.29 -34.22
C ASP A 263 -11.75 -11.53 -34.35
N PRO A 264 -11.19 -11.62 -35.58
CA PRO A 264 -9.76 -11.81 -35.80
C PRO A 264 -8.93 -10.56 -35.48
N ASN A 265 -9.52 -9.38 -35.29
CA ASN A 265 -8.80 -8.16 -34.93
C ASN A 265 -9.59 -7.26 -33.96
N PRO A 266 -9.84 -7.76 -32.73
CA PRO A 266 -10.67 -7.04 -31.78
C PRO A 266 -9.96 -5.78 -31.29
N VAL A 267 -10.74 -4.71 -31.11
CA VAL A 267 -10.31 -3.48 -30.43
C VAL A 267 -11.14 -3.35 -29.16
N LEU A 268 -10.53 -3.71 -28.03
CA LEU A 268 -11.20 -3.76 -26.73
C LEU A 268 -10.93 -2.49 -25.92
N SER A 269 -11.95 -1.98 -25.25
CA SER A 269 -11.82 -0.85 -24.32
C SER A 269 -11.10 -1.25 -23.03
N THR A 270 -10.72 -0.26 -22.22
CA THR A 270 -10.11 -0.51 -20.90
C THR A 270 -11.07 -1.32 -20.01
N GLU A 271 -12.35 -0.97 -20.01
CA GLU A 271 -13.41 -1.61 -19.24
C GLU A 271 -13.63 -3.07 -19.66
N GLN A 272 -13.44 -3.38 -20.94
CA GLN A 272 -13.53 -4.76 -21.47
C GLN A 272 -12.26 -5.57 -21.16
N LEU A 273 -11.08 -4.95 -21.16
CA LEU A 273 -9.80 -5.63 -20.89
C LEU A 273 -9.61 -6.01 -19.43
N VAL A 274 -10.07 -5.18 -18.49
CA VAL A 274 -9.91 -5.43 -17.04
C VAL A 274 -10.44 -6.80 -16.60
N PRO A 275 -11.71 -7.19 -16.87
CA PRO A 275 -12.23 -8.49 -16.44
C PRO A 275 -11.52 -9.67 -17.14
N LEU A 276 -11.12 -9.53 -18.40
CA LEU A 276 -10.36 -10.55 -19.12
C LEU A 276 -8.98 -10.78 -18.48
N LEU A 277 -8.27 -9.69 -18.14
CA LEU A 277 -6.98 -9.75 -17.47
C LEU A 277 -7.10 -10.27 -16.04
N ASP A 278 -8.20 -9.98 -15.34
CA ASP A 278 -8.44 -10.52 -14.00
C ASP A 278 -8.61 -12.05 -14.03
N LYS A 279 -9.37 -12.57 -15.01
CA LYS A 279 -9.50 -14.01 -15.27
C LYS A 279 -8.15 -14.64 -15.66
N HIS A 280 -7.39 -13.97 -16.52
CA HIS A 280 -6.04 -14.39 -16.89
C HIS A 280 -5.13 -14.51 -15.66
N ALA A 281 -5.09 -13.49 -14.80
CA ALA A 281 -4.29 -13.52 -13.58
C ALA A 281 -4.71 -14.65 -12.61
N ASP A 282 -6.02 -14.89 -12.45
CA ASP A 282 -6.54 -16.00 -11.65
C ASP A 282 -6.06 -17.36 -12.21
N GLN A 283 -6.20 -17.55 -13.52
CA GLN A 283 -5.76 -18.77 -14.20
C GLN A 283 -4.25 -18.98 -14.07
N ARG A 284 -3.46 -17.93 -14.32
CA ARG A 284 -1.99 -17.94 -14.17
C ARG A 284 -1.57 -18.27 -12.75
N TYR A 285 -2.30 -17.82 -11.74
CA TYR A 285 -2.03 -18.18 -10.36
C TYR A 285 -2.35 -19.66 -10.06
N ARG A 286 -3.48 -20.19 -10.57
CA ARG A 286 -3.83 -21.61 -10.41
C ARG A 286 -2.78 -22.54 -11.01
N GLU A 287 -2.17 -22.16 -12.14
CA GLU A 287 -1.10 -22.91 -12.79
C GLU A 287 0.17 -23.03 -11.93
N LEU A 288 0.40 -22.11 -10.97
CA LEU A 288 1.51 -22.21 -10.02
C LEU A 288 1.28 -23.30 -8.96
N GLN A 289 0.05 -23.82 -8.83
CA GLN A 289 -0.33 -24.87 -7.87
C GLN A 289 0.08 -24.56 -6.42
N ILE A 290 0.07 -23.28 -6.05
CA ILE A 290 0.39 -22.84 -4.69
C ILE A 290 -0.79 -23.20 -3.78
N PRO A 291 -0.61 -24.07 -2.76
CA PRO A 291 -1.69 -24.41 -1.86
C PRO A 291 -2.10 -23.19 -1.01
N PRO A 292 -3.40 -22.99 -0.74
CA PRO A 292 -3.84 -21.91 0.12
C PRO A 292 -3.35 -22.15 1.56
N ALA A 293 -2.87 -21.10 2.21
CA ALA A 293 -2.38 -21.21 3.58
C ALA A 293 -3.56 -21.18 4.57
N SER A 294 -3.49 -21.98 5.64
CA SER A 294 -4.46 -21.90 6.74
C SER A 294 -4.34 -20.59 7.54
N THR A 295 -3.21 -19.90 7.43
CA THR A 295 -2.93 -18.61 8.07
C THR A 295 -2.14 -17.75 7.12
N VAL A 296 -2.53 -16.50 6.98
CA VAL A 296 -1.87 -15.51 6.12
C VAL A 296 -1.52 -14.29 6.96
N VAL A 297 -0.29 -13.81 6.84
CA VAL A 297 0.13 -12.50 7.35
C VAL A 297 0.58 -11.67 6.15
N TYR A 298 0.00 -10.49 6.01
CA TYR A 298 0.33 -9.52 4.98
C TYR A 298 0.78 -8.24 5.67
N ASP A 299 2.09 -8.02 5.74
CA ASP A 299 2.75 -6.88 6.40
C ASP A 299 3.08 -5.75 5.40
N PHE A 300 2.43 -5.79 4.23
CA PHE A 300 2.64 -4.88 3.11
C PHE A 300 4.03 -4.95 2.47
N CYS A 301 4.91 -5.84 2.94
CA CYS A 301 6.17 -6.12 2.27
C CYS A 301 5.99 -7.11 1.12
N GLN A 302 4.97 -7.96 1.12
CA GLN A 302 4.65 -8.86 -0.01
C GLN A 302 4.23 -8.09 -1.28
N PRO A 303 4.27 -8.74 -2.47
CA PRO A 303 3.66 -8.20 -3.68
C PRO A 303 2.20 -7.81 -3.47
N LEU A 304 1.83 -6.62 -3.97
CA LEU A 304 0.49 -6.07 -3.87
C LEU A 304 -0.46 -6.79 -4.82
N ARG A 305 -1.39 -7.55 -4.24
CA ARG A 305 -2.51 -8.17 -4.95
C ARG A 305 -3.80 -7.49 -4.55
N GLY A 306 -4.20 -6.50 -5.33
CA GLY A 306 -5.36 -5.67 -5.08
C GLY A 306 -5.16 -4.26 -5.62
N SER A 307 -6.07 -3.36 -5.27
CA SER A 307 -6.13 -2.00 -5.83
C SER A 307 -6.44 -0.96 -4.76
N GLY A 308 -6.35 0.32 -5.10
CA GLY A 308 -6.70 1.41 -4.19
C GLY A 308 -5.68 1.68 -3.08
N TRP A 309 -4.44 1.23 -3.26
CA TRP A 309 -3.33 1.50 -2.35
C TRP A 309 -2.34 2.49 -2.96
N GLN A 310 -1.88 3.42 -2.12
CA GLN A 310 -0.71 4.24 -2.41
C GLN A 310 0.57 3.39 -2.39
N ARG A 311 1.66 3.97 -2.89
CA ARG A 311 2.99 3.35 -2.87
C ARG A 311 3.39 2.91 -1.46
N ARG A 312 4.21 1.85 -1.38
CA ARG A 312 4.82 1.36 -0.13
C ARG A 312 5.65 2.46 0.52
N GLU A 313 5.50 2.61 1.81
CA GLU A 313 6.31 3.48 2.67
C GLU A 313 6.87 2.67 3.84
N TYR A 314 7.85 3.23 4.53
CA TYR A 314 8.54 2.58 5.64
C TYR A 314 8.56 3.53 6.83
N LEU A 315 8.13 3.05 8.00
CA LEU A 315 8.30 3.77 9.24
C LEU A 315 9.71 3.51 9.76
N GLU A 316 10.48 4.58 9.94
CA GLU A 316 11.66 4.57 10.80
C GLU A 316 11.15 4.52 12.24
N LEU A 317 11.04 3.31 12.81
CA LEU A 317 10.82 3.18 14.24
C LEU A 317 12.09 3.65 14.95
N ALA A 318 11.96 4.63 15.82
CA ALA A 318 13.04 5.11 16.67
C ALA A 318 13.42 4.02 17.69
N GLU A 319 14.37 3.15 17.30
CA GLU A 319 15.11 2.20 18.14
C GLU A 319 14.29 1.14 18.92
N PRO A 320 14.86 -0.06 19.18
CA PRO A 320 16.28 -0.40 19.19
C PRO A 320 16.85 -0.69 17.80
N ALA A 321 18.14 -0.37 17.63
CA ALA A 321 18.94 -0.82 16.50
C ALA A 321 18.77 -2.34 16.29
N GLY A 322 18.20 -2.75 15.15
CA GLY A 322 18.03 -4.16 14.77
C GLY A 322 16.61 -4.57 14.40
N GLN A 323 15.58 -3.73 14.57
CA GLN A 323 14.25 -4.01 13.99
C GLN A 323 14.18 -3.49 12.56
N GLU A 324 13.76 -4.36 11.63
CA GLU A 324 13.50 -3.97 10.25
C GLU A 324 12.38 -2.91 10.19
N PRO A 325 12.51 -1.90 9.31
CA PRO A 325 11.53 -0.83 9.21
C PRO A 325 10.17 -1.39 8.78
N LEU A 326 9.11 -0.99 9.50
CA LEU A 326 7.76 -1.48 9.21
C LEU A 326 7.23 -0.86 7.92
N SER A 327 6.99 -1.72 6.93
CA SER A 327 6.31 -1.34 5.69
C SER A 327 4.84 -1.02 5.96
N TYR A 328 4.30 -0.01 5.27
CA TYR A 328 2.89 0.35 5.33
C TYR A 328 2.39 0.96 4.02
N ARG A 329 1.06 1.02 3.86
CA ARG A 329 0.40 1.69 2.74
C ARG A 329 -0.85 2.43 3.17
N TRP A 330 -1.11 3.55 2.51
CA TRP A 330 -2.36 4.28 2.61
C TRP A 330 -3.39 3.75 1.62
N ILE A 331 -4.67 3.72 2.02
CA ILE A 331 -5.79 3.74 1.09
C ILE A 331 -5.68 5.02 0.26
N GLY A 332 -5.76 4.92 -1.08
CA GLY A 332 -5.74 6.07 -1.97
C GLY A 332 -5.33 5.72 -3.41
N PRO A 333 -5.58 6.63 -4.38
CA PRO A 333 -6.20 7.95 -4.19
C PRO A 333 -7.73 7.88 -4.04
N ASN A 334 -8.33 6.72 -4.26
CA ASN A 334 -9.77 6.51 -4.10
C ASN A 334 -10.12 6.18 -2.65
N THR A 335 -11.41 6.09 -2.37
CA THR A 335 -11.97 5.76 -1.04
C THR A 335 -12.06 4.26 -0.75
N GLU A 336 -11.70 3.41 -1.71
CA GLU A 336 -11.75 1.96 -1.58
C GLU A 336 -10.37 1.37 -1.85
N ALA A 337 -9.96 0.41 -1.03
CA ALA A 337 -8.79 -0.43 -1.26
C ALA A 337 -9.14 -1.91 -1.10
N THR A 338 -8.53 -2.74 -1.94
CA THR A 338 -8.74 -4.20 -1.94
C THR A 338 -7.44 -4.94 -1.70
N LEU A 339 -7.51 -6.07 -1.00
CA LEU A 339 -6.42 -7.04 -0.89
C LEU A 339 -6.97 -8.42 -1.20
N GLU A 340 -6.19 -9.22 -1.91
CA GLU A 340 -6.57 -10.58 -2.31
C GLU A 340 -5.56 -11.57 -1.77
N LEU A 341 -5.99 -12.37 -0.80
CA LEU A 341 -5.14 -13.27 -0.04
C LEU A 341 -5.51 -14.74 -0.32
N PRO A 342 -4.53 -15.60 -0.65
CA PRO A 342 -4.75 -17.03 -0.89
C PRO A 342 -4.81 -17.79 0.43
N VAL A 343 -5.97 -17.72 1.10
CA VAL A 343 -6.23 -18.37 2.39
C VAL A 343 -7.15 -19.58 2.22
N ALA A 344 -6.99 -20.60 3.05
CA ALA A 344 -7.89 -21.74 3.08
C ALA A 344 -9.31 -21.30 3.48
N THR A 345 -10.31 -21.94 2.88
CA THR A 345 -11.74 -21.58 3.01
C THR A 345 -12.57 -22.68 3.66
N ASP A 346 -11.90 -23.58 4.39
CA ASP A 346 -12.46 -24.82 4.98
C ASP A 346 -13.05 -24.62 6.38
N GLN A 347 -12.91 -23.43 6.97
CA GLN A 347 -13.37 -23.11 8.31
C GLN A 347 -13.58 -21.61 8.52
N ASP A 348 -14.19 -21.23 9.64
CA ASP A 348 -14.26 -19.85 10.08
C ASP A 348 -12.87 -19.29 10.40
N LEU A 349 -12.64 -18.03 10.01
CA LEU A 349 -11.39 -17.32 10.26
C LEU A 349 -11.65 -16.03 11.04
N TYR A 350 -10.64 -15.56 11.77
CA TYR A 350 -10.53 -14.16 12.12
C TYR A 350 -9.73 -13.43 11.05
N LEU A 351 -10.19 -12.24 10.69
CA LEU A 351 -9.41 -11.23 10.00
C LEU A 351 -9.04 -10.15 11.00
N GLU A 352 -7.75 -9.89 11.16
CA GLU A 352 -7.25 -8.87 12.06
C GLU A 352 -6.33 -7.93 11.29
N PHE A 353 -6.43 -6.63 11.54
CA PHE A 353 -5.64 -5.63 10.83
C PHE A 353 -5.28 -4.47 11.75
N ARG A 354 -4.15 -3.83 11.45
CA ARG A 354 -3.63 -2.71 12.22
C ARG A 354 -3.55 -1.45 11.37
N LEU A 355 -4.18 -0.41 11.87
CA LEU A 355 -4.06 0.95 11.39
C LEU A 355 -2.88 1.63 12.08
N ILE A 356 -2.09 2.37 11.30
CA ILE A 356 -1.14 3.34 11.85
C ILE A 356 -1.90 4.67 11.97
N CYS A 357 -2.00 5.16 13.20
CA CYS A 357 -2.56 6.47 13.51
C CYS A 357 -1.41 7.47 13.57
N THR A 358 -1.25 8.24 12.51
CA THR A 358 -0.33 9.39 12.47
C THR A 358 -1.09 10.66 12.82
N GLU A 359 -0.39 11.78 13.02
CA GLU A 359 -1.04 13.10 13.13
C GLU A 359 -1.92 13.43 11.92
N ALA A 360 -1.67 12.80 10.77
CA ALA A 360 -2.48 12.97 9.57
C ALA A 360 -3.77 12.12 9.53
N THR A 361 -3.97 11.22 10.51
CA THR A 361 -5.12 10.32 10.53
C THR A 361 -6.30 10.98 11.24
N LEU A 362 -7.28 11.48 10.48
CA LEU A 362 -8.43 12.16 11.05
C LEU A 362 -9.45 11.18 11.67
N PRO A 363 -9.94 11.41 12.91
CA PRO A 363 -10.86 10.50 13.59
C PRO A 363 -12.14 10.18 12.81
N GLU A 364 -12.71 11.14 12.08
CA GLU A 364 -13.91 10.91 11.28
C GLU A 364 -13.67 9.95 10.10
N ILE A 365 -12.45 9.93 9.54
CA ILE A 365 -12.10 8.97 8.49
C ILE A 365 -11.98 7.57 9.09
N VAL A 366 -11.35 7.44 10.26
CA VAL A 366 -11.27 6.17 11.01
C VAL A 366 -12.67 5.62 11.31
N ASN A 367 -13.57 6.48 11.80
CA ASN A 367 -14.93 6.10 12.15
C ASN A 367 -15.80 5.74 10.93
N SER A 368 -15.39 6.15 9.72
CA SER A 368 -16.06 5.79 8.47
C SER A 368 -15.56 4.50 7.84
N LEU A 369 -14.57 3.82 8.44
CA LEU A 369 -14.02 2.59 7.91
C LEU A 369 -15.11 1.50 7.86
N THR A 370 -15.29 0.90 6.70
CA THR A 370 -16.12 -0.30 6.52
C THR A 370 -15.31 -1.43 5.91
N LEU A 371 -15.76 -2.66 6.15
CA LEU A 371 -15.10 -3.89 5.74
C LEU A 371 -16.09 -4.76 4.97
N ALA A 372 -15.62 -5.34 3.88
CA ALA A 372 -16.31 -6.45 3.20
C ALA A 372 -15.33 -7.56 2.84
N VAL A 373 -15.80 -8.80 2.82
CA VAL A 373 -15.04 -9.97 2.36
C VAL A 373 -15.84 -10.67 1.27
N ASN A 374 -15.23 -10.91 0.12
CA ASN A 374 -15.89 -11.43 -1.09
C ASN A 374 -17.18 -10.67 -1.43
N GLY A 375 -17.18 -9.35 -1.21
CA GLY A 375 -18.33 -8.47 -1.46
C GLY A 375 -19.37 -8.44 -0.33
N GLN A 376 -19.31 -9.34 0.66
CA GLN A 376 -20.22 -9.35 1.80
C GLN A 376 -19.72 -8.40 2.90
N PRO A 377 -20.51 -7.38 3.31
CA PRO A 377 -20.15 -6.52 4.44
C PRO A 377 -20.01 -7.32 5.73
N LEU A 378 -18.97 -7.04 6.52
CA LEU A 378 -18.75 -7.70 7.80
C LEU A 378 -18.56 -6.68 8.93
N PRO A 379 -19.17 -6.90 10.10
CA PRO A 379 -18.86 -6.12 11.28
C PRO A 379 -17.45 -6.46 11.76
N PHE A 380 -16.80 -5.47 12.37
CA PHE A 380 -15.53 -5.64 13.06
C PHE A 380 -15.55 -4.83 14.35
N TYR A 381 -14.66 -5.18 15.27
CA TYR A 381 -14.52 -4.52 16.56
C TYR A 381 -13.07 -4.18 16.85
N LYS A 382 -12.88 -3.20 17.73
CA LYS A 382 -11.56 -2.67 18.10
C LYS A 382 -10.94 -3.53 19.21
N LEU A 383 -9.87 -4.24 18.88
CA LEU A 383 -9.11 -5.04 19.84
C LEU A 383 -8.19 -4.19 20.71
N HIS A 384 -7.55 -3.16 20.15
CA HIS A 384 -6.61 -2.28 20.83
C HIS A 384 -6.58 -0.91 20.18
N SER A 385 -6.26 0.12 20.97
CA SER A 385 -6.10 1.49 20.48
C SER A 385 -5.25 2.28 21.46
N ASP A 386 -4.24 2.94 20.92
CA ASP A 386 -3.44 3.95 21.60
C ASP A 386 -3.21 5.15 20.66
N LYS A 387 -2.25 6.02 20.97
CA LYS A 387 -1.97 7.23 20.17
C LYS A 387 -1.39 6.91 18.78
N GLY A 388 -0.72 5.78 18.60
CA GLY A 388 0.02 5.45 17.38
C GLY A 388 -0.63 4.34 16.54
N VAL A 389 -1.43 3.45 17.14
CA VAL A 389 -2.02 2.32 16.43
C VAL A 389 -3.44 1.98 16.88
N GLN A 390 -4.21 1.41 15.95
CA GLN A 390 -5.48 0.74 16.25
C GLN A 390 -5.46 -0.67 15.66
N VAL A 391 -5.80 -1.68 16.46
CA VAL A 391 -5.95 -3.06 16.01
C VAL A 391 -7.43 -3.41 16.02
N LEU A 392 -7.92 -3.93 14.90
CA LEU A 392 -9.31 -4.27 14.68
C LEU A 392 -9.43 -5.73 14.21
N GLN A 393 -10.55 -6.37 14.50
CA GLN A 393 -10.80 -7.77 14.17
C GLN A 393 -12.23 -8.01 13.73
N ALA A 394 -12.40 -8.86 12.73
CA ALA A 394 -13.68 -9.38 12.24
C ALA A 394 -13.66 -10.90 12.29
N ARG A 395 -14.78 -11.53 12.62
CA ARG A 395 -15.01 -12.95 12.35
C ARG A 395 -15.53 -13.10 10.93
N ILE A 396 -14.93 -13.99 10.16
CA ILE A 396 -15.35 -14.33 8.81
C ILE A 396 -15.93 -15.75 8.85
N PRO A 397 -17.25 -15.90 8.66
CA PRO A 397 -17.86 -17.21 8.52
C PRO A 397 -17.32 -17.94 7.28
N GLN A 398 -17.16 -19.26 7.36
CA GLN A 398 -16.71 -20.10 6.25
C GLN A 398 -17.51 -19.85 4.96
N ALA A 399 -18.83 -19.71 5.08
CA ALA A 399 -19.71 -19.46 3.94
C ALA A 399 -19.38 -18.15 3.18
N VAL A 400 -18.77 -17.16 3.84
CA VAL A 400 -18.33 -15.90 3.21
C VAL A 400 -16.98 -16.08 2.50
N LEU A 401 -16.15 -17.02 2.94
CA LEU A 401 -14.85 -17.30 2.33
C LEU A 401 -14.96 -18.06 1.00
N GLN A 402 -16.02 -18.85 0.82
CA GLN A 402 -16.24 -19.60 -0.41
C GLN A 402 -16.34 -18.67 -1.62
N SER A 403 -15.56 -18.97 -2.66
CA SER A 403 -15.42 -18.18 -3.87
C SER A 403 -14.86 -19.07 -4.99
N ASP A 404 -15.29 -18.83 -6.23
CA ASP A 404 -14.73 -19.51 -7.40
C ASP A 404 -13.31 -19.02 -7.74
N ARG A 405 -12.87 -17.93 -7.09
CA ARG A 405 -11.54 -17.34 -7.29
C ARG A 405 -10.54 -17.99 -6.34
N PRO A 406 -9.25 -18.09 -6.72
CA PRO A 406 -8.21 -18.67 -5.87
C PRO A 406 -7.82 -17.78 -4.67
N PHE A 407 -8.56 -16.69 -4.42
CA PHE A 407 -8.27 -15.71 -3.39
C PHE A 407 -9.53 -15.26 -2.67
N THR A 408 -9.35 -14.95 -1.39
CA THR A 408 -10.32 -14.19 -0.60
C THR A 408 -10.06 -12.71 -0.81
N ARG A 409 -11.05 -11.98 -1.35
CA ARG A 409 -10.97 -10.53 -1.54
C ARG A 409 -11.44 -9.82 -0.27
N ILE A 410 -10.57 -9.04 0.34
CA ILE A 410 -10.87 -8.13 1.44
C ILE A 410 -11.01 -6.73 0.85
N THR A 411 -12.04 -6.00 1.24
CA THR A 411 -12.29 -4.63 0.80
C THR A 411 -12.44 -3.71 2.00
N PHE A 412 -11.61 -2.68 2.05
CA PHE A 412 -11.68 -1.59 3.02
C PHE A 412 -12.21 -0.35 2.32
N ARG A 413 -13.18 0.34 2.93
CA ARG A 413 -13.70 1.62 2.41
C ARG A 413 -13.70 2.67 3.48
N VAL A 414 -13.41 3.91 3.08
CA VAL A 414 -13.48 5.11 3.90
C VAL A 414 -14.40 6.13 3.23
N SER A 415 -14.91 7.10 3.98
CA SER A 415 -15.81 8.14 3.44
C SER A 415 -15.11 9.07 2.45
N ARG A 416 -13.84 9.39 2.66
CA ARG A 416 -13.05 10.32 1.83
C ARG A 416 -11.55 10.08 1.98
N THR A 417 -10.79 10.58 1.02
CA THR A 417 -9.33 10.75 1.08
C THR A 417 -8.98 12.23 1.10
N ILE A 418 -7.86 12.59 1.70
CA ILE A 418 -7.40 13.97 1.85
C ILE A 418 -5.94 14.12 1.40
N VAL A 419 -5.53 15.33 1.06
CA VAL A 419 -4.10 15.65 0.90
C VAL A 419 -3.48 15.92 2.26
N LEU A 420 -2.27 15.42 2.51
CA LEU A 420 -1.58 15.62 3.79
C LEU A 420 -1.33 17.10 4.12
N ASN A 421 -1.15 17.92 3.08
CA ASN A 421 -1.01 19.37 3.20
C ASN A 421 -2.22 20.04 3.89
N SER A 422 -3.43 19.48 3.75
CA SER A 422 -4.64 20.03 4.39
C SER A 422 -4.63 19.95 5.92
N ILE A 423 -3.77 19.10 6.49
CA ILE A 423 -3.55 18.96 7.93
C ILE A 423 -2.29 19.71 8.34
N ASN A 424 -1.21 19.53 7.58
CA ASN A 424 0.06 20.21 7.79
C ASN A 424 0.47 20.96 6.53
N PRO A 425 0.26 22.29 6.45
CA PRO A 425 0.58 23.08 5.26
C PRO A 425 2.04 23.01 4.78
N LEU A 426 2.96 22.60 5.66
CA LEU A 426 4.38 22.42 5.34
C LEU A 426 4.67 21.07 4.68
N ASN A 427 3.70 20.15 4.64
CA ASN A 427 3.89 18.86 4.01
C ASN A 427 3.79 19.01 2.48
N PRO A 428 4.87 18.72 1.71
CA PRO A 428 4.85 18.82 0.26
C PRO A 428 4.12 17.66 -0.42
N ASP A 429 3.66 16.67 0.34
CA ASP A 429 2.93 15.52 -0.18
C ASP A 429 1.49 15.88 -0.56
N MET A 430 1.24 15.86 -1.86
CA MET A 430 -0.05 16.19 -2.47
C MET A 430 -0.90 14.95 -2.78
N ARG A 431 -0.47 13.75 -2.36
CA ARG A 431 -1.24 12.52 -2.59
C ARG A 431 -2.52 12.54 -1.76
N LEU A 432 -3.60 12.03 -2.36
CA LEU A 432 -4.83 11.72 -1.65
C LEU A 432 -4.68 10.43 -0.85
N VAL A 433 -4.82 10.52 0.46
CA VAL A 433 -4.66 9.40 1.40
C VAL A 433 -5.86 9.29 2.34
N GLY A 434 -6.23 8.05 2.68
CA GLY A 434 -7.26 7.71 3.67
C GLY A 434 -6.63 7.22 4.97
N LEU A 435 -6.68 5.91 5.21
CA LEU A 435 -6.07 5.25 6.37
C LEU A 435 -4.83 4.47 5.98
N ALA A 436 -3.82 4.45 6.87
CA ALA A 436 -2.59 3.69 6.70
C ALA A 436 -2.67 2.34 7.42
N PHE A 437 -2.25 1.27 6.72
CA PHE A 437 -2.22 -0.09 7.24
C PHE A 437 -0.80 -0.65 7.14
N ASN A 438 -0.36 -1.39 8.15
CA ASN A 438 0.92 -2.10 8.13
C ASN A 438 0.84 -3.58 8.41
N VAL A 439 -0.34 -4.10 8.76
CA VAL A 439 -0.57 -5.54 8.79
C VAL A 439 -2.04 -5.85 8.57
N VAL A 440 -2.29 -6.91 7.79
CA VAL A 440 -3.55 -7.60 7.64
C VAL A 440 -3.25 -9.08 7.77
N GLN A 441 -3.91 -9.78 8.69
CA GLN A 441 -3.72 -11.22 8.86
C GLN A 441 -5.04 -11.97 9.00
N MET A 442 -5.03 -13.22 8.56
CA MET A 442 -6.16 -14.14 8.64
C MET A 442 -5.70 -15.44 9.29
N PHE A 443 -6.45 -15.93 10.28
CA PHE A 443 -6.12 -17.17 10.98
C PHE A 443 -7.37 -17.86 11.55
N PRO A 444 -7.36 -19.18 11.77
CA PRO A 444 -8.48 -19.92 12.36
C PRO A 444 -8.80 -19.45 13.78
N LEU A 445 -10.09 -19.48 14.15
CA LEU A 445 -10.57 -19.03 15.46
C LEU A 445 -9.79 -19.63 16.64
N HIS A 446 -9.47 -20.92 16.59
CA HIS A 446 -8.76 -21.63 17.66
C HIS A 446 -7.29 -21.17 17.83
N LEU A 447 -6.73 -20.42 16.88
CA LEU A 447 -5.36 -19.87 16.96
C LEU A 447 -5.32 -18.43 17.49
N GLU A 448 -6.46 -17.83 17.85
CA GLU A 448 -6.55 -16.43 18.30
C GLU A 448 -5.54 -16.09 19.40
N GLY A 449 -5.45 -16.92 20.44
CA GLY A 449 -4.52 -16.71 21.55
C GLY A 449 -3.03 -16.82 21.22
N LYS A 450 -2.67 -17.30 20.02
CA LYS A 450 -1.29 -17.43 19.52
C LYS A 450 -0.97 -16.44 18.39
N ARG A 451 -1.96 -16.11 17.55
CA ARG A 451 -1.74 -15.35 16.30
C ARG A 451 -2.16 -13.90 16.37
N SER A 452 -3.09 -13.53 17.25
CA SER A 452 -3.56 -12.16 17.35
C SER A 452 -2.40 -11.18 17.63
N ILE A 453 -2.37 -10.04 16.94
CA ILE A 453 -1.40 -8.94 17.09
C ILE A 453 -1.33 -8.47 18.54
N VAL A 454 -2.45 -8.57 19.27
CA VAL A 454 -2.56 -8.16 20.67
C VAL A 454 -2.31 -9.31 21.65
N ALA A 455 -2.14 -10.55 21.19
CA ALA A 455 -1.87 -11.70 22.06
C ALA A 455 -0.66 -11.48 22.98
N PRO A 456 0.48 -10.91 22.52
CA PRO A 456 1.62 -10.63 23.39
C PRO A 456 1.31 -9.66 24.55
N LEU A 457 0.32 -8.77 24.40
CA LEU A 457 -0.06 -7.86 25.50
C LEU A 457 -0.49 -8.63 26.74
N SER A 458 -1.18 -9.76 26.55
CA SER A 458 -1.67 -10.62 27.62
C SER A 458 -0.55 -11.31 28.41
N GLU A 459 0.68 -11.36 27.88
CA GLU A 459 1.83 -12.02 28.50
C GLU A 459 2.60 -11.07 29.44
N SER A 460 2.36 -9.77 29.34
CA SER A 460 2.96 -8.80 30.27
C SER A 460 2.47 -9.05 31.72
N PRO A 461 3.32 -8.82 32.74
CA PRO A 461 2.95 -9.05 34.15
C PRO A 461 1.60 -8.46 34.58
N PRO A 462 1.29 -7.17 34.32
CA PRO A 462 -0.01 -6.61 34.72
C PRO A 462 -1.22 -7.27 34.06
N TRP A 463 -1.07 -7.81 32.84
CA TRP A 463 -2.16 -8.53 32.19
C TRP A 463 -2.30 -9.93 32.78
N ARG A 464 -1.20 -10.67 32.96
CA ARG A 464 -1.20 -12.01 33.57
C ARG A 464 -1.81 -12.00 34.97
N ASP A 465 -1.46 -11.01 35.78
CA ASP A 465 -1.96 -10.92 37.16
C ASP A 465 -3.46 -10.60 37.21
N ALA A 466 -3.94 -9.71 36.32
CA ALA A 466 -5.37 -9.40 36.21
C ALA A 466 -6.18 -10.62 35.74
N ILE A 467 -5.67 -11.37 34.76
CA ILE A 467 -6.27 -12.61 34.25
C ILE A 467 -6.32 -13.67 35.36
N ALA A 468 -5.20 -13.90 36.05
CA ALA A 468 -5.12 -14.85 37.15
C ALA A 468 -6.07 -14.47 38.31
N PHE A 469 -6.23 -13.18 38.59
CA PHE A 469 -7.19 -12.70 39.57
C PHE A 469 -8.63 -13.05 39.17
N LEU A 470 -9.04 -12.77 37.93
CA LEU A 470 -10.38 -13.11 37.43
C LEU A 470 -10.63 -14.61 37.47
N HIS A 471 -9.68 -15.40 36.97
CA HIS A 471 -9.77 -16.86 36.97
C HIS A 471 -9.97 -17.44 38.38
N ARG A 472 -9.37 -16.83 39.40
CA ARG A 472 -9.47 -17.31 40.79
C ARG A 472 -10.80 -16.96 41.45
N HIS A 473 -11.42 -15.83 41.09
CA HIS A 473 -12.54 -15.27 41.86
C HIS A 473 -13.88 -15.27 41.10
N ALA A 474 -13.88 -15.15 39.77
CA ALA A 474 -15.09 -15.25 38.97
C ALA A 474 -15.46 -16.71 38.74
N ARG A 475 -16.75 -17.05 38.82
CA ARG A 475 -17.21 -18.39 38.46
C ARG A 475 -17.24 -18.55 36.94
N VAL A 476 -17.07 -19.76 36.42
CA VAL A 476 -16.96 -20.01 34.97
C VAL A 476 -18.22 -19.58 34.21
N GLU A 477 -19.39 -19.70 34.85
CA GLU A 477 -20.69 -19.35 34.29
C GLU A 477 -20.96 -17.83 34.31
N GLU A 478 -20.17 -17.05 35.04
CA GLU A 478 -20.37 -15.61 35.14
C GLU A 478 -19.67 -14.87 34.00
N PRO A 479 -20.41 -14.07 33.21
CA PRO A 479 -19.80 -13.27 32.17
C PRO A 479 -18.94 -12.15 32.76
N VAL A 480 -17.80 -11.91 32.12
CA VAL A 480 -16.84 -10.88 32.51
C VAL A 480 -16.80 -9.80 31.42
N VAL A 481 -16.92 -8.54 31.82
CA VAL A 481 -16.62 -7.41 30.94
C VAL A 481 -15.13 -7.12 31.02
N ALA A 482 -14.41 -7.18 29.91
CA ALA A 482 -12.96 -6.95 29.89
C ALA A 482 -12.50 -6.51 28.49
N PRO A 483 -11.26 -6.00 28.31
CA PRO A 483 -10.68 -5.92 26.99
C PRO A 483 -10.73 -7.27 26.32
N ILE A 484 -11.19 -7.27 25.08
CA ILE A 484 -11.34 -8.47 24.27
C ILE A 484 -10.03 -9.27 24.08
N VAL A 485 -8.87 -8.64 24.29
CA VAL A 485 -7.54 -9.28 24.36
C VAL A 485 -7.46 -10.37 25.44
N ILE A 486 -8.33 -10.31 26.47
CA ILE A 486 -8.44 -11.32 27.52
C ILE A 486 -9.30 -12.53 27.08
N LYS A 487 -10.09 -12.40 26.00
CA LYS A 487 -10.93 -13.47 25.45
C LYS A 487 -10.06 -14.67 25.06
N GLY A 488 -10.47 -15.87 25.49
CA GLY A 488 -9.70 -17.10 25.28
C GLY A 488 -8.55 -17.34 26.28
N LYS A 489 -8.19 -16.36 27.13
CA LYS A 489 -7.31 -16.56 28.29
C LYS A 489 -8.09 -16.84 29.58
N LEU A 490 -9.39 -16.60 29.54
CA LEU A 490 -10.34 -16.89 30.59
C LEU A 490 -11.32 -17.97 30.13
N PRO A 491 -11.73 -18.90 31.02
CA PRO A 491 -12.79 -19.87 30.72
C PRO A 491 -14.20 -19.23 30.70
N HIS A 492 -14.32 -17.96 31.11
CA HIS A 492 -15.57 -17.21 31.19
C HIS A 492 -16.03 -16.69 29.82
N GLN A 493 -17.33 -16.42 29.69
CA GLN A 493 -17.84 -15.62 28.57
C GLN A 493 -17.38 -14.17 28.72
N VAL A 494 -16.52 -13.70 27.82
CA VAL A 494 -15.98 -12.32 27.86
C VAL A 494 -16.76 -11.40 26.92
N TYR A 495 -17.26 -10.29 27.46
CA TYR A 495 -17.89 -9.20 26.73
C TYR A 495 -16.94 -7.99 26.69
N ASP A 496 -16.90 -7.28 25.55
CA ASP A 496 -16.20 -6.01 25.48
C ASP A 496 -17.03 -4.87 26.09
N TYR A 497 -16.46 -3.67 26.17
CA TYR A 497 -17.13 -2.53 26.80
C TYR A 497 -18.37 -2.06 26.03
N ALA A 498 -18.39 -2.19 24.70
CA ALA A 498 -19.52 -1.75 23.87
C ALA A 498 -20.71 -2.71 24.06
N ALA A 499 -20.47 -4.02 23.94
CA ALA A 499 -21.48 -5.04 24.20
C ALA A 499 -21.98 -5.00 25.66
N ALA A 500 -21.11 -4.60 26.60
CA ALA A 500 -21.51 -4.43 27.99
C ALA A 500 -22.50 -3.27 28.20
N LEU A 501 -22.38 -2.19 27.43
CA LEU A 501 -23.31 -1.05 27.48
C LEU A 501 -24.70 -1.42 26.97
N GLU A 502 -24.78 -2.27 25.94
CA GLU A 502 -26.05 -2.72 25.38
C GLU A 502 -26.78 -3.72 26.28
N LYS A 503 -26.05 -4.70 26.82
CA LYS A 503 -26.66 -5.79 27.61
C LYS A 503 -26.90 -5.43 29.08
N GLY A 504 -25.98 -4.68 29.68
CA GLY A 504 -26.00 -4.35 31.12
C GLY A 504 -25.90 -5.57 32.06
N GLY A 505 -25.92 -5.31 33.38
CA GLY A 505 -26.17 -6.35 34.38
C GLY A 505 -24.99 -7.25 34.79
N PHE A 506 -23.75 -6.91 34.45
CA PHE A 506 -22.59 -7.76 34.72
C PHE A 506 -22.10 -7.73 36.17
N ASN A 507 -21.63 -8.89 36.66
CA ASN A 507 -21.07 -9.04 38.01
C ASN A 507 -19.57 -8.75 38.07
N TRP A 508 -18.86 -8.83 36.95
CA TRP A 508 -17.41 -8.66 36.86
C TRP A 508 -17.06 -7.70 35.72
N VAL A 509 -16.28 -6.66 36.04
CA VAL A 509 -15.85 -5.65 35.07
C VAL A 509 -14.38 -5.32 35.29
N ALA A 510 -13.53 -5.73 34.35
CA ALA A 510 -12.12 -5.38 34.30
C ALA A 510 -11.93 -4.16 33.38
N ILE A 511 -11.63 -3.02 34.00
CA ILE A 511 -11.39 -1.75 33.31
C ILE A 511 -9.91 -1.59 33.00
N HIS A 512 -9.59 -1.40 31.74
CA HIS A 512 -8.25 -1.05 31.27
C HIS A 512 -8.06 0.47 31.25
N LYS A 513 -7.21 0.99 32.13
CA LYS A 513 -7.01 2.43 32.35
C LYS A 513 -6.56 3.22 31.12
N GLY A 514 -5.89 2.56 30.17
CA GLY A 514 -5.51 3.16 28.89
C GLY A 514 -6.66 3.38 27.90
N ARG A 515 -7.88 2.90 28.16
CA ARG A 515 -9.04 3.04 27.25
C ARG A 515 -9.98 4.16 27.70
N VAL A 516 -9.50 5.40 27.61
CA VAL A 516 -10.21 6.58 28.16
C VAL A 516 -11.62 6.72 27.60
N GLU A 517 -11.83 6.63 26.28
CA GLU A 517 -13.18 6.75 25.69
C GLU A 517 -14.16 5.67 26.17
N ALA A 518 -13.68 4.43 26.26
CA ALA A 518 -14.49 3.32 26.76
C ALA A 518 -14.81 3.50 28.25
N ILE A 519 -13.86 4.01 29.03
CA ILE A 519 -14.08 4.38 30.43
C ILE A 519 -15.14 5.48 30.51
N ASP A 520 -15.01 6.56 29.74
CA ASP A 520 -15.94 7.69 29.78
C ASP A 520 -17.38 7.25 29.46
N ALA A 521 -17.56 6.31 28.53
CA ALA A 521 -18.86 5.76 28.17
C ALA A 521 -19.40 4.76 29.20
N LEU A 522 -18.55 3.86 29.71
CA LEU A 522 -18.92 2.78 30.62
C LEU A 522 -19.16 3.30 32.04
N PHE A 523 -18.34 4.23 32.52
CA PHE A 523 -18.29 4.65 33.92
C PHE A 523 -19.62 5.22 34.46
N PRO A 524 -20.39 6.04 33.71
CA PRO A 524 -21.74 6.47 34.13
C PRO A 524 -22.70 5.30 34.34
N HIS A 525 -22.58 4.24 33.54
CA HIS A 525 -23.40 3.04 33.64
C HIS A 525 -22.96 2.15 34.79
N LEU A 526 -21.69 2.16 35.18
CA LEU A 526 -21.20 1.40 36.34
C LEU A 526 -21.53 2.09 37.67
N PHE A 527 -21.68 3.42 37.67
CA PHE A 527 -21.92 4.20 38.88
C PHE A 527 -23.27 3.85 39.49
N GLY A 528 -23.31 3.55 40.79
CA GLY A 528 -24.53 3.17 41.50
C GLY A 528 -24.97 1.71 41.33
N GLN A 529 -24.30 0.91 40.49
CA GLN A 529 -24.66 -0.51 40.27
C GLN A 529 -24.04 -1.50 41.28
N GLY A 530 -23.56 -1.02 42.43
CA GLY A 530 -22.99 -1.87 43.48
C GLY A 530 -21.63 -2.50 43.16
N LEU A 531 -20.99 -2.10 42.05
CA LEU A 531 -19.65 -2.53 41.68
C LEU A 531 -18.59 -1.86 42.56
N ALA A 532 -17.74 -2.65 43.20
CA ALA A 532 -16.63 -2.17 44.02
C ALA A 532 -15.28 -2.67 43.46
N PRO A 533 -14.22 -1.85 43.53
CA PRO A 533 -12.88 -2.29 43.15
C PRO A 533 -12.36 -3.36 44.09
N VAL A 534 -11.86 -4.45 43.51
CA VAL A 534 -11.33 -5.63 44.22
C VAL A 534 -9.92 -6.00 43.77
N TYR A 535 -9.45 -5.43 42.66
CA TYR A 535 -8.08 -5.55 42.19
C TYR A 535 -7.68 -4.30 41.42
N ALA A 536 -6.42 -3.89 41.52
CA ALA A 536 -5.88 -2.80 40.71
C ALA A 536 -4.37 -2.91 40.54
N ASN A 537 -3.89 -2.69 39.32
CA ASN A 537 -2.47 -2.58 38.98
C ASN A 537 -2.26 -1.40 38.02
N GLU A 538 -1.07 -1.26 37.46
CA GLU A 538 -0.68 -0.19 36.54
C GLU A 538 -1.52 -0.14 35.25
N VAL A 539 -2.15 -1.24 34.82
CA VAL A 539 -3.02 -1.32 33.63
C VAL A 539 -4.52 -1.39 33.97
N PHE A 540 -4.89 -2.19 34.98
CA PHE A 540 -6.27 -2.61 35.24
C PHE A 540 -6.82 -2.12 36.57
N VAL A 541 -8.14 -1.96 36.61
CA VAL A 541 -8.96 -1.95 37.82
C VAL A 541 -10.10 -2.94 37.61
N ILE A 542 -10.24 -3.94 38.48
CA ILE A 542 -11.30 -4.95 38.38
C ILE A 542 -12.34 -4.68 39.46
N LEU A 543 -13.59 -4.67 39.02
CA LEU A 543 -14.76 -4.37 39.82
C LEU A 543 -15.68 -5.59 39.91
N THR A 544 -16.32 -5.78 41.04
CA THR A 544 -17.37 -6.80 41.19
C THR A 544 -18.51 -6.36 42.10
N ARG A 545 -19.69 -6.94 41.88
CA ARG A 545 -20.87 -6.81 42.77
C ARG A 545 -20.80 -7.77 43.96
N HIS A 546 -19.93 -8.77 43.89
CA HIS A 546 -19.77 -9.78 44.92
C HIS A 546 -19.17 -9.19 46.19
N ARG A 547 -19.95 -9.19 47.27
CA ARG A 547 -19.54 -8.59 48.55
C ARG A 547 -18.49 -9.41 49.30
N HIS A 548 -18.31 -10.68 48.96
CA HIS A 548 -17.39 -11.60 49.62
C HIS A 548 -15.94 -11.45 49.14
N VAL A 549 -15.70 -10.73 48.04
CA VAL A 549 -14.36 -10.49 47.52
C VAL A 549 -13.74 -9.26 48.23
N PRO A 550 -12.51 -9.35 48.76
CA PRO A 550 -11.86 -8.23 49.44
C PRO A 550 -11.75 -6.98 48.55
N LYS A 551 -12.12 -5.82 49.10
CA LYS A 551 -12.15 -4.55 48.36
C LYS A 551 -10.81 -3.84 48.41
N VAL A 552 -10.45 -3.21 47.31
CA VAL A 552 -9.34 -2.26 47.21
C VAL A 552 -9.86 -0.85 47.48
N SER A 553 -9.08 -0.03 48.18
CA SER A 553 -9.47 1.36 48.48
C SER A 553 -9.63 2.20 47.20
N TYR A 554 -10.66 3.05 47.16
CA TYR A 554 -10.81 4.05 46.09
C TYR A 554 -9.66 5.07 46.03
N TRP A 555 -8.89 5.19 47.11
CA TRP A 555 -7.70 6.05 47.20
C TRP A 555 -6.40 5.34 46.82
N HIS A 556 -6.47 4.05 46.48
CA HIS A 556 -5.32 3.29 46.02
C HIS A 556 -4.69 3.97 44.79
N PRO A 557 -3.35 4.06 44.66
CA PRO A 557 -2.68 4.78 43.57
C PRO A 557 -3.15 4.39 42.16
N HIS A 558 -3.56 3.13 41.98
CA HIS A 558 -4.04 2.62 40.70
C HIS A 558 -5.57 2.72 40.50
N VAL A 559 -6.36 2.95 41.55
CA VAL A 559 -7.82 3.11 41.47
C VAL A 559 -8.19 4.60 41.41
N LYS A 560 -7.46 5.44 42.14
CA LYS A 560 -7.70 6.88 42.27
C LYS A 560 -7.82 7.61 40.92
N PRO A 561 -6.97 7.35 39.89
CA PRO A 561 -7.08 8.04 38.60
C PRO A 561 -8.40 7.77 37.86
N LEU A 562 -8.94 6.56 38.05
CA LEU A 562 -10.14 6.08 37.40
C LEU A 562 -11.43 6.56 38.10
N TYR A 563 -11.40 6.70 39.43
CA TYR A 563 -12.57 7.09 40.21
C TYR A 563 -12.51 8.54 40.69
N VAL A 564 -11.54 8.86 41.55
CA VAL A 564 -11.45 10.17 42.22
C VAL A 564 -11.13 11.25 41.21
N ASP A 565 -10.15 11.02 40.35
CA ASP A 565 -9.70 12.06 39.40
C ASP A 565 -10.63 12.15 38.19
N TYR A 566 -11.30 11.05 37.80
CA TYR A 566 -12.37 11.08 36.80
C TYR A 566 -13.59 11.88 37.27
N VAL A 567 -14.08 11.60 38.48
CA VAL A 567 -15.22 12.33 39.08
C VAL A 567 -14.86 13.80 39.25
N LYS A 568 -13.67 14.14 39.75
CA LYS A 568 -13.21 15.53 39.84
C LYS A 568 -13.19 16.24 38.49
N ARG A 569 -12.66 15.59 37.44
CA ARG A 569 -12.64 16.16 36.07
C ARG A 569 -14.04 16.36 35.49
N ASN A 570 -14.96 15.42 35.70
CA ASN A 570 -16.29 15.46 35.11
C ASN A 570 -17.32 16.27 35.93
N VAL A 571 -17.21 16.35 37.26
CA VAL A 571 -17.99 17.29 38.09
C VAL A 571 -17.64 18.73 37.74
N VAL A 572 -16.37 19.04 37.45
CA VAL A 572 -15.95 20.36 36.93
C VAL A 572 -16.52 20.64 35.53
N ARG A 573 -16.64 19.61 34.68
CA ARG A 573 -17.21 19.73 33.33
C ARG A 573 -18.73 19.95 33.34
N ILE A 574 -19.46 19.24 34.21
CA ILE A 574 -20.90 19.41 34.45
C ILE A 574 -21.16 20.78 35.11
N GLY A 575 -20.35 21.18 36.09
CA GLY A 575 -20.42 22.51 36.71
C GLY A 575 -20.18 23.65 35.72
N LYS A 576 -19.24 23.49 34.78
CA LYS A 576 -19.07 24.45 33.66
C LYS A 576 -20.30 24.48 32.75
N SER A 577 -20.82 23.33 32.32
CA SER A 577 -21.99 23.26 31.43
C SER A 577 -23.26 23.86 32.05
N ILE A 578 -23.50 23.63 33.35
CA ILE A 578 -24.63 24.21 34.08
C ILE A 578 -24.42 25.71 34.25
N ARG A 579 -23.20 26.19 34.52
CA ARG A 579 -22.90 27.63 34.61
C ARG A 579 -23.08 28.33 33.25
N THR A 580 -22.71 27.69 32.14
CA THR A 580 -22.92 28.22 30.78
C THR A 580 -24.40 28.21 30.38
N ALA A 581 -25.16 27.19 30.77
CA ALA A 581 -26.60 27.12 30.56
C ALA A 581 -27.36 28.13 31.43
N TRP A 582 -26.94 28.33 32.68
CA TRP A 582 -27.51 29.30 33.60
C TRP A 582 -27.22 30.74 33.18
N LEU A 583 -25.99 31.06 32.75
CA LEU A 583 -25.63 32.38 32.19
C LEU A 583 -26.40 32.70 30.89
N ARG A 584 -26.73 31.69 30.07
CA ARG A 584 -27.61 31.85 28.90
C ARG A 584 -29.08 32.03 29.27
N ALA A 585 -29.54 31.39 30.35
CA ALA A 585 -30.94 31.46 30.80
C ALA A 585 -31.26 32.71 31.63
N THR A 586 -30.30 33.29 32.34
CA THR A 586 -30.51 34.46 33.22
C THR A 586 -30.14 35.80 32.61
N GLY A 587 -29.64 35.84 31.36
CA GLY A 587 -29.32 37.08 30.66
C GLY A 587 -28.23 37.94 31.32
N ALA A 588 -27.49 37.41 32.28
CA ALA A 588 -26.40 38.11 32.94
C ALA A 588 -25.12 38.03 32.09
N ALA A 589 -25.09 38.78 30.99
CA ALA A 589 -23.84 39.17 30.37
C ALA A 589 -23.15 40.16 31.32
N SER A 590 -22.13 39.70 32.07
CA SER A 590 -21.28 40.59 32.84
C SER A 590 -20.47 41.45 31.88
N SER A 591 -20.87 42.71 31.72
CA SER A 591 -19.99 43.78 31.29
C SER A 591 -18.89 43.96 32.33
N ARG A 592 -17.65 43.59 31.97
CA ARG A 592 -16.41 44.33 32.23
C ARG A 592 -15.23 43.63 31.58
#